data_AF-A0A7K4G3E2-F1
#
_entry.id   AF-A0A7K4G3E2-F1
#
_cell.length_a   1.000
_cell.length_b   1.000
_cell.length_c   1.000
_cell.angle_alpha   90.00
_cell.angle_beta   90.00
_cell.angle_gamma   90.00
#
_symmetry.space_group_name_H-M   'P 1'
#
loop_
_entity.id
_entity.type
_entity.pdbx_description
1 polymer ?
#
loop_
_entity_poly.entity_id
_entity_poly.type
_entity_poly.pdbx_seq_one_letter_code
_entity_poly.pdbx_strand_id
1 'polypeptide(L)'
;MQKIMVLLGLIGILVFTTNYAYSQEMSLATFQETAQVIIDKSISQNVTASIALQSTSIQEIKIPAELEQKIRENNRITAIVLTNQNQCILGVYDESCIIINVARDPADEDFSAIQNSTKKIAELFIDEVNQTFDTNAKFHSIFIQSNDELGRALETSGTISGRGTISAVYTMPMEDTESMYEKISALLLPKVIRESGGFYDIAKNLSKEEKSKMTFSIIPLENKSLLQLKLSIDYPNMASSVKEVSPLEFLKAEKLERSDYFSIGFYPLNSILQVVILSPESTNVSDVRGNIIPTQITDGEKIPKEITKEGWIFDPEQGGKIQGKYIFGERTSINKDELVFSLGGIELIAPKNIGTSFDESTIIVIIITVIAIAAAVFYLKGYK
;
A
#
# COMPACT_ATOMS: atom_id res chain seq x y z
N MET A 1 45.78 -47.13 -27.81
CA MET A 1 44.30 -47.02 -27.78
C MET A 1 43.73 -46.80 -26.38
N GLN A 2 44.35 -47.32 -25.31
CA GLN A 2 43.81 -47.21 -23.93
C GLN A 2 43.92 -45.80 -23.30
N LYS A 3 44.86 -44.95 -23.74
CA LYS A 3 45.02 -43.57 -23.23
C LYS A 3 44.05 -42.56 -23.84
N ILE A 4 43.48 -42.85 -25.03
CA ILE A 4 42.53 -41.96 -25.72
C ILE A 4 41.10 -42.18 -25.19
N MET A 5 40.76 -43.42 -24.80
CA MET A 5 39.46 -43.74 -24.17
C MET A 5 39.28 -43.10 -22.78
N VAL A 6 40.35 -42.93 -22.00
CA VAL A 6 40.27 -42.28 -20.68
C VAL A 6 40.06 -40.77 -20.80
N LEU A 7 40.63 -40.14 -21.84
CA LEU A 7 40.45 -38.70 -22.08
C LEU A 7 39.02 -38.37 -22.55
N LEU A 8 38.40 -39.25 -23.36
CA LEU A 8 37.00 -39.12 -23.76
C LEU A 8 36.02 -39.43 -22.61
N GLY A 9 36.39 -40.33 -21.69
CA GLY A 9 35.62 -40.58 -20.46
C GLY A 9 35.63 -39.40 -19.46
N LEU A 10 36.69 -38.59 -19.45
CA LEU A 10 36.80 -37.39 -18.62
C LEU A 10 36.05 -36.18 -19.21
N ILE A 11 35.91 -36.10 -20.53
CA ILE A 11 35.11 -35.05 -21.19
C ILE A 11 33.59 -35.35 -21.08
N GLY A 12 33.20 -36.61 -20.94
CA GLY A 12 31.80 -37.02 -20.76
C GLY A 12 31.20 -36.73 -19.37
N ILE A 13 32.01 -36.34 -18.37
CA ILE A 13 31.54 -36.05 -16.99
C ILE A 13 31.42 -34.53 -16.73
N LEU A 14 31.86 -33.69 -17.66
CA LEU A 14 31.86 -32.22 -17.51
C LEU A 14 30.63 -31.50 -18.10
N VAL A 15 29.57 -32.22 -18.48
CA VAL A 15 28.38 -31.63 -19.16
C VAL A 15 27.08 -31.72 -18.34
N PHE A 16 27.11 -32.21 -17.10
CA PHE A 16 25.92 -32.21 -16.22
C PHE A 16 26.06 -31.35 -14.95
N THR A 17 26.73 -30.21 -15.07
CA THR A 17 26.43 -29.05 -14.23
C THR A 17 25.92 -27.93 -15.10
N THR A 18 24.87 -28.20 -15.88
CA THR A 18 23.92 -27.12 -16.14
C THR A 18 23.51 -26.65 -14.77
N ASN A 19 23.89 -25.42 -14.42
CA ASN A 19 23.18 -24.66 -13.41
C ASN A 19 21.71 -24.90 -13.72
N TYR A 20 21.03 -25.71 -12.92
CA TYR A 20 19.62 -25.51 -12.74
C TYR A 20 19.58 -24.10 -12.15
N ALA A 21 19.49 -23.11 -13.04
CA ALA A 21 18.76 -21.91 -12.73
C ALA A 21 17.40 -22.46 -12.32
N TYR A 22 17.26 -22.75 -11.02
CA TYR A 22 15.97 -22.92 -10.42
C TYR A 22 15.29 -21.61 -10.79
N SER A 23 14.43 -21.67 -11.80
CA SER A 23 13.31 -20.76 -11.89
C SER A 23 12.64 -20.93 -10.53
N GLN A 24 12.96 -20.03 -9.60
CA GLN A 24 12.26 -20.00 -8.32
C GLN A 24 10.82 -19.72 -8.69
N GLU A 25 9.96 -20.72 -8.54
CA GLU A 25 8.53 -20.51 -8.76
C GLU A 25 8.07 -19.44 -7.77
N MET A 26 7.64 -18.31 -8.33
CA MET A 26 7.14 -17.18 -7.56
C MET A 26 5.97 -17.65 -6.69
N SER A 27 6.07 -17.40 -5.39
CA SER A 27 5.06 -17.76 -4.42
C SER A 27 4.21 -16.53 -4.07
N LEU A 28 2.93 -16.77 -3.75
CA LEU A 28 2.02 -15.74 -3.25
C LEU A 28 1.93 -15.85 -1.73
N ALA A 29 2.11 -14.73 -1.04
CA ALA A 29 1.76 -14.58 0.37
C ALA A 29 0.57 -13.62 0.52
N THR A 30 -0.23 -13.86 1.56
CA THR A 30 -1.34 -12.97 1.94
C THR A 30 -0.84 -11.71 2.63
N PHE A 31 0.26 -11.80 3.38
CA PHE A 31 0.92 -10.66 3.99
C PHE A 31 1.72 -9.85 2.98
N GLN A 32 1.66 -8.52 3.09
CA GLN A 32 2.36 -7.60 2.22
C GLN A 32 2.85 -6.39 3.00
N GLU A 33 4.00 -5.89 2.58
CA GLU A 33 4.63 -4.69 3.09
C GLU A 33 4.86 -3.69 1.95
N THR A 34 4.37 -2.47 2.16
CA THR A 34 4.44 -1.41 1.15
C THR A 34 5.01 -0.14 1.78
N ALA A 35 5.99 0.43 1.11
CA ALA A 35 6.48 1.78 1.37
C ALA A 35 5.93 2.67 0.28
N GLN A 36 5.40 3.83 0.64
CA GLN A 36 4.78 4.73 -0.31
C GLN A 36 5.16 6.18 -0.03
N VAL A 37 5.56 6.89 -1.07
CA VAL A 37 5.75 8.34 -1.07
C VAL A 37 4.81 8.97 -2.08
N ILE A 38 3.92 9.84 -1.64
CA ILE A 38 3.02 10.62 -2.48
C ILE A 38 3.55 12.05 -2.51
N ILE A 39 3.90 12.55 -3.69
CA ILE A 39 4.29 13.94 -3.93
C ILE A 39 3.13 14.62 -4.65
N ASP A 40 2.32 15.35 -3.91
CA ASP A 40 1.11 15.98 -4.43
C ASP A 40 1.31 17.48 -4.62
N LYS A 41 1.70 17.88 -5.84
CA LYS A 41 1.85 19.28 -6.25
C LYS A 41 0.55 19.90 -6.76
N SER A 42 -0.56 19.15 -6.76
CA SER A 42 -1.81 19.59 -7.39
C SER A 42 -2.87 19.98 -6.35
N ILE A 43 -3.09 19.13 -5.34
CA ILE A 43 -4.24 19.24 -4.44
C ILE A 43 -3.77 19.72 -3.06
N SER A 44 -2.97 18.91 -2.37
CA SER A 44 -2.56 19.17 -0.99
C SER A 44 -1.27 19.96 -0.83
N GLN A 45 -0.43 20.05 -1.87
CA GLN A 45 0.94 20.60 -1.82
C GLN A 45 1.89 19.85 -0.87
N ASN A 46 1.50 18.67 -0.40
CA ASN A 46 2.23 17.92 0.60
C ASN A 46 3.03 16.76 -0.01
N VAL A 47 4.10 16.36 0.68
CA VAL A 47 4.66 15.02 0.50
C VAL A 47 4.17 14.14 1.64
N THR A 48 3.54 13.02 1.34
CA THR A 48 3.14 12.02 2.34
C THR A 48 4.01 10.80 2.19
N ALA A 49 4.73 10.42 3.24
CA ALA A 49 5.45 9.16 3.28
C ALA A 49 4.74 8.20 4.22
N SER A 50 4.71 6.91 3.86
CA SER A 50 4.02 5.92 4.66
C SER A 50 4.57 4.51 4.49
N ILE A 51 4.39 3.71 5.52
CA ILE A 51 4.56 2.27 5.50
C ILE A 51 3.20 1.64 5.80
N ALA A 52 2.81 0.63 5.02
CA ALA A 52 1.63 -0.18 5.25
C ALA A 52 2.00 -1.65 5.34
N LEU A 53 1.55 -2.31 6.40
CA LEU A 53 1.56 -3.76 6.58
C LEU A 53 0.13 -4.25 6.44
N GLN A 54 -0.13 -5.17 5.52
CA GLN A 54 -1.47 -5.61 5.21
C GLN A 54 -1.58 -7.11 5.00
N SER A 55 -2.74 -7.67 5.29
CA SER A 55 -3.03 -9.08 5.04
C SER A 55 -4.53 -9.32 4.88
N THR A 56 -4.87 -10.46 4.29
CA THR A 56 -6.24 -11.01 4.31
C THR A 56 -6.38 -12.22 5.23
N SER A 57 -5.37 -12.49 6.07
CA SER A 57 -5.31 -13.57 7.04
C SER A 57 -5.30 -13.02 8.46
N ILE A 58 -6.28 -13.45 9.25
CA ILE A 58 -6.36 -13.14 10.69
C ILE A 58 -5.23 -13.82 11.52
N GLN A 59 -4.44 -14.71 10.90
CA GLN A 59 -3.28 -15.30 11.55
C GLN A 59 -2.03 -14.40 11.46
N GLU A 60 -1.95 -13.59 10.40
CA GLU A 60 -0.86 -12.65 10.15
C GLU A 60 -1.15 -11.27 10.76
N ILE A 61 -2.41 -10.85 10.77
CA ILE A 61 -2.89 -9.68 11.52
C ILE A 61 -4.07 -10.12 12.39
N LYS A 62 -3.82 -10.29 13.68
CA LYS A 62 -4.72 -10.93 14.64
C LYS A 62 -5.86 -10.00 15.05
N ILE A 63 -7.05 -10.35 14.61
CA ILE A 63 -8.32 -9.85 15.15
C ILE A 63 -9.21 -11.05 15.54
N PRO A 64 -10.18 -10.88 16.45
CA PRO A 64 -11.14 -11.94 16.77
C PRO A 64 -11.88 -12.40 15.51
N ALA A 65 -12.02 -13.71 15.35
CA ALA A 65 -12.67 -14.30 14.18
C ALA A 65 -14.17 -13.95 14.14
N GLU A 66 -14.81 -13.88 15.31
CA GLU A 66 -16.21 -13.46 15.44
C GLU A 66 -16.41 -12.02 14.96
N LEU A 67 -15.52 -11.10 15.34
CA LEU A 67 -15.56 -9.70 14.91
C LEU A 67 -15.36 -9.58 13.39
N GLU A 68 -14.35 -10.27 12.84
CA GLU A 68 -14.10 -10.28 11.38
C GLU A 68 -15.32 -10.76 10.61
N GLN A 69 -15.87 -11.91 11.03
CA GLN A 69 -17.02 -12.52 10.40
C GLN A 69 -18.24 -11.60 10.47
N LYS A 70 -18.51 -11.01 11.63
CA LYS A 70 -19.64 -10.11 11.85
C LYS A 70 -19.55 -8.84 11.00
N ILE A 71 -18.34 -8.30 10.83
CA ILE A 71 -18.09 -7.16 9.92
C ILE A 71 -18.36 -7.57 8.48
N ARG A 72 -17.81 -8.71 8.05
CA ARG A 72 -17.92 -9.21 6.68
C ARG A 72 -19.35 -9.61 6.28
N GLU A 73 -20.12 -10.18 7.20
CA GLU A 73 -21.51 -10.59 6.97
C GLU A 73 -22.48 -9.40 6.98
N ASN A 74 -22.06 -8.25 7.50
CA ASN A 74 -22.84 -7.02 7.41
C ASN A 74 -22.59 -6.34 6.06
N ASN A 75 -23.56 -6.50 5.15
CA ASN A 75 -23.52 -5.94 3.80
C ASN A 75 -23.48 -4.40 3.73
N ARG A 76 -23.64 -3.69 4.85
CA ARG A 76 -23.58 -2.23 4.90
C ARG A 76 -22.29 -1.70 5.52
N ILE A 77 -21.49 -2.49 6.23
CA ILE A 77 -20.19 -2.01 6.70
C ILE A 77 -19.23 -1.95 5.50
N THR A 78 -18.64 -0.77 5.28
CA THR A 78 -17.65 -0.58 4.20
C THR A 78 -16.22 -0.54 4.73
N ALA A 79 -16.02 -0.09 5.97
CA ALA A 79 -14.75 -0.17 6.68
C ALA A 79 -14.94 0.12 8.18
N ILE A 80 -14.02 -0.40 9.00
CA ILE A 80 -13.79 0.09 10.37
C ILE A 80 -12.36 0.61 10.44
N VAL A 81 -12.17 1.82 10.98
CA VAL A 81 -10.89 2.51 11.03
C VAL A 81 -10.58 2.95 12.46
N LEU A 82 -9.40 2.62 12.97
CA LEU A 82 -8.83 3.14 14.20
C LEU A 82 -7.67 4.08 13.83
N THR A 83 -7.62 5.29 14.37
CA THR A 83 -6.53 6.23 14.06
C THR A 83 -6.31 7.28 15.13
N ASN A 84 -5.08 7.77 15.27
CA ASN A 84 -4.75 8.99 16.02
C ASN A 84 -4.46 10.19 15.11
N GLN A 85 -4.87 10.15 13.85
CA GLN A 85 -4.82 11.32 13.00
C GLN A 85 -5.62 12.45 13.66
N ASN A 86 -4.95 13.56 13.99
CA ASN A 86 -5.64 14.75 14.44
C ASN A 86 -6.62 15.22 13.34
N GLN A 87 -7.81 15.66 13.73
CA GLN A 87 -8.89 15.96 12.79
C GLN A 87 -9.21 14.77 11.88
N CYS A 88 -9.38 13.59 12.46
CA CYS A 88 -9.82 12.37 11.76
C CYS A 88 -11.12 12.58 10.96
N ILE A 89 -11.97 13.51 11.41
CA ILE A 89 -13.11 14.06 10.70
C ILE A 89 -13.23 15.55 11.06
N LEU A 90 -13.93 16.32 10.22
CA LEU A 90 -14.22 17.72 10.52
C LEU A 90 -14.98 17.85 11.86
N GLY A 91 -14.44 18.67 12.75
CA GLY A 91 -15.03 18.95 14.07
C GLY A 91 -14.45 18.13 15.22
N VAL A 92 -13.62 17.12 14.96
CA VAL A 92 -12.84 16.41 15.98
C VAL A 92 -11.46 17.04 16.08
N TYR A 93 -11.00 17.36 17.28
CA TYR A 93 -9.71 18.00 17.53
C TYR A 93 -9.05 17.34 18.73
N ASP A 94 -7.76 17.03 18.61
CA ASP A 94 -6.94 16.51 19.70
C ASP A 94 -7.54 15.25 20.36
N GLU A 95 -8.20 14.43 19.54
CA GLU A 95 -8.73 13.11 19.92
C GLU A 95 -8.32 12.06 18.89
N SER A 96 -8.16 10.83 19.35
CA SER A 96 -8.07 9.64 18.50
C SER A 96 -9.47 9.11 18.20
N CYS A 97 -9.61 8.38 17.10
CA CYS A 97 -10.91 8.03 16.54
C CYS A 97 -11.04 6.54 16.22
N ILE A 98 -12.23 6.02 16.47
CA ILE A 98 -12.78 4.85 15.80
C ILE A 98 -13.87 5.35 14.84
N ILE A 99 -13.74 5.02 13.57
CA ILE A 99 -14.69 5.39 12.51
C ILE A 99 -15.28 4.10 11.95
N ILE A 100 -16.60 3.95 12.08
CA ILE A 100 -17.35 2.84 11.48
C ILE A 100 -18.06 3.40 10.26
N ASN A 101 -17.59 3.01 9.08
CA ASN A 101 -18.11 3.45 7.80
C ASN A 101 -19.22 2.52 7.33
N VAL A 102 -20.36 3.13 6.98
CA VAL A 102 -21.58 2.43 6.61
C VAL A 102 -22.07 2.94 5.26
N ALA A 103 -22.40 2.03 4.35
CA ALA A 103 -23.02 2.35 3.09
C ALA A 103 -24.40 2.98 3.31
N ARG A 104 -24.71 4.04 2.56
CA ARG A 104 -26.02 4.70 2.59
C ARG A 104 -27.13 3.73 2.20
N ASP A 105 -28.20 3.73 2.99
CA ASP A 105 -29.45 3.07 2.60
C ASP A 105 -30.22 3.98 1.63
N PRO A 106 -30.60 3.50 0.43
CA PRO A 106 -31.49 4.24 -0.44
C PRO A 106 -32.88 4.49 0.17
N ALA A 107 -33.30 3.68 1.15
CA ALA A 107 -34.58 3.85 1.84
C ALA A 107 -34.56 4.95 2.91
N ASP A 108 -33.38 5.43 3.33
CA ASP A 108 -33.26 6.54 4.28
C ASP A 108 -33.49 7.87 3.54
N GLU A 109 -34.74 8.33 3.52
CA GLU A 109 -35.19 9.50 2.73
C GLU A 109 -34.70 10.84 3.29
N ASP A 110 -34.59 10.97 4.61
CA ASP A 110 -34.18 12.21 5.29
C ASP A 110 -32.89 12.07 6.10
N PHE A 111 -32.29 13.22 6.46
CA PHE A 111 -31.03 13.26 7.20
C PHE A 111 -31.11 12.57 8.57
N SER A 112 -32.25 12.65 9.25
CA SER A 112 -32.45 12.02 10.57
C SER A 112 -32.49 10.49 10.44
N ALA A 113 -33.17 9.97 9.41
CA ALA A 113 -33.22 8.55 9.09
C ALA A 113 -31.80 8.02 8.81
N ILE A 114 -31.04 8.72 7.95
CA ILE A 114 -29.65 8.37 7.63
C ILE A 114 -28.80 8.30 8.91
N GLN A 115 -28.89 9.31 9.78
CA GLN A 115 -28.11 9.35 11.01
C GLN A 115 -28.50 8.22 11.99
N ASN A 116 -29.79 8.01 12.21
CA ASN A 116 -30.29 7.00 13.14
C ASN A 116 -29.98 5.57 12.66
N SER A 117 -30.20 5.30 11.37
CA SER A 117 -29.88 4.03 10.69
C SER A 117 -28.39 3.71 10.83
N THR A 118 -27.52 4.68 10.52
CA THR A 118 -26.06 4.54 10.63
C THR A 118 -25.62 4.29 12.08
N LYS A 119 -26.13 5.09 13.02
CA LYS A 119 -25.80 4.96 14.44
C LYS A 119 -26.17 3.59 14.97
N LYS A 120 -27.38 3.12 14.66
CA LYS A 120 -27.88 1.81 15.09
C LYS A 120 -27.02 0.66 14.56
N ILE A 121 -26.52 0.75 13.33
CA ILE A 121 -25.59 -0.24 12.78
C ILE A 121 -24.26 -0.19 13.52
N ALA A 122 -23.69 1.00 13.71
CA ALA A 122 -22.39 1.17 14.36
C ALA A 122 -22.38 0.72 15.84
N GLU A 123 -23.48 0.94 16.57
CA GLU A 123 -23.67 0.46 17.94
C GLU A 123 -23.57 -1.07 18.07
N LEU A 124 -23.81 -1.83 16.99
CA LEU A 124 -23.64 -3.29 17.00
C LEU A 124 -22.17 -3.73 17.09
N PHE A 125 -21.23 -2.86 16.73
CA PHE A 125 -19.81 -3.21 16.58
C PHE A 125 -18.92 -2.53 17.62
N ILE A 126 -19.24 -1.30 18.04
CA ILE A 126 -18.32 -0.45 18.81
C ILE A 126 -17.78 -1.12 20.08
N ASP A 127 -18.60 -1.86 20.83
CA ASP A 127 -18.16 -2.50 22.08
C ASP A 127 -17.09 -3.57 21.83
N GLU A 128 -17.28 -4.39 20.81
CA GLU A 128 -16.36 -5.46 20.40
C GLU A 128 -15.09 -4.88 19.75
N VAL A 129 -15.23 -3.78 19.02
CA VAL A 129 -14.11 -3.01 18.47
C VAL A 129 -13.26 -2.41 19.59
N ASN A 130 -13.90 -1.79 20.59
CA ASN A 130 -13.22 -1.25 21.77
C ASN A 130 -12.49 -2.36 22.54
N GLN A 131 -13.13 -3.50 22.73
CA GLN A 131 -12.51 -4.66 23.38
C GLN A 131 -11.30 -5.18 22.59
N THR A 132 -11.41 -5.26 21.27
CA THR A 132 -10.34 -5.78 20.39
C THR A 132 -9.10 -4.90 20.42
N PHE A 133 -9.26 -3.59 20.46
CA PHE A 133 -8.15 -2.63 20.43
C PHE A 133 -7.73 -2.12 21.82
N ASP A 134 -8.37 -2.62 22.89
CA ASP A 134 -8.18 -2.15 24.26
C ASP A 134 -8.36 -0.62 24.36
N THR A 135 -9.50 -0.14 23.84
CA THR A 135 -9.90 1.28 23.81
C THR A 135 -11.23 1.50 24.51
N ASN A 136 -11.62 2.77 24.71
CA ASN A 136 -12.91 3.14 25.29
C ASN A 136 -13.51 4.34 24.54
N ALA A 137 -13.53 4.25 23.21
CA ALA A 137 -14.04 5.31 22.36
C ALA A 137 -15.56 5.47 22.53
N LYS A 138 -16.00 6.72 22.62
CA LYS A 138 -17.40 7.09 22.87
C LYS A 138 -17.96 7.80 21.65
N PHE A 139 -19.26 7.63 21.44
CA PHE A 139 -19.94 8.24 20.31
C PHE A 139 -19.75 9.76 20.30
N HIS A 140 -19.29 10.29 19.18
CA HIS A 140 -19.10 11.71 18.95
C HIS A 140 -20.15 12.24 17.95
N SER A 141 -20.17 11.70 16.74
CA SER A 141 -21.03 12.21 15.67
C SER A 141 -21.32 11.21 14.57
N ILE A 142 -22.32 11.53 13.73
CA ILE A 142 -22.49 10.94 12.40
C ILE A 142 -22.06 11.97 11.37
N PHE A 143 -21.16 11.57 10.46
CA PHE A 143 -20.66 12.41 9.38
C PHE A 143 -21.02 11.83 8.01
N ILE A 144 -21.63 12.64 7.14
CA ILE A 144 -21.95 12.24 5.77
C ILE A 144 -20.81 12.69 4.86
N GLN A 145 -20.14 11.72 4.23
CA GLN A 145 -18.99 12.03 3.37
C GLN A 145 -19.47 12.54 2.00
N SER A 146 -19.17 13.80 1.72
CA SER A 146 -19.59 14.50 0.50
C SER A 146 -18.51 14.55 -0.59
N ASN A 147 -17.22 14.51 -0.21
CA ASN A 147 -16.10 14.71 -1.13
C ASN A 147 -15.01 13.64 -0.97
N ASP A 148 -14.50 13.17 -2.11
CA ASP A 148 -13.39 12.21 -2.24
C ASP A 148 -12.45 12.65 -3.38
N GLU A 149 -12.05 13.92 -3.41
CA GLU A 149 -11.26 14.46 -4.53
C GLU A 149 -9.88 13.82 -4.62
N LEU A 150 -9.22 13.65 -3.47
CA LEU A 150 -7.91 13.03 -3.39
C LEU A 150 -7.99 11.53 -3.68
N GLY A 151 -9.02 10.83 -3.20
CA GLY A 151 -9.20 9.43 -3.55
C GLY A 151 -9.59 9.23 -5.01
N ARG A 152 -10.39 10.12 -5.60
CA ARG A 152 -10.63 10.13 -7.06
C ARG A 152 -9.35 10.38 -7.86
N ALA A 153 -8.52 11.33 -7.44
CA ALA A 153 -7.26 11.65 -8.13
C ALA A 153 -6.25 10.50 -8.06
N LEU A 154 -6.19 9.84 -6.89
CA LEU A 154 -5.36 8.66 -6.67
C LEU A 154 -6.01 7.37 -7.19
N GLU A 155 -7.21 7.43 -7.76
CA GLU A 155 -8.09 6.27 -8.06
C GLU A 155 -8.18 5.29 -6.88
N THR A 156 -8.03 5.79 -5.65
CA THR A 156 -8.31 4.98 -4.47
C THR A 156 -9.78 4.69 -4.48
N SER A 157 -10.14 3.40 -4.43
CA SER A 157 -11.51 3.06 -4.08
C SER A 157 -11.82 3.84 -2.82
N GLY A 158 -12.76 4.77 -2.92
CA GLY A 158 -13.37 5.46 -1.79
C GLY A 158 -14.14 4.49 -0.89
N THR A 159 -13.67 3.26 -0.69
CA THR A 159 -14.26 2.28 0.22
C THR A 159 -14.00 2.64 1.66
N ILE A 160 -12.99 3.47 1.96
CA ILE A 160 -12.76 4.01 3.30
C ILE A 160 -13.49 5.35 3.50
N SER A 161 -13.53 6.24 2.49
CA SER A 161 -14.13 7.57 2.66
C SER A 161 -14.84 8.19 1.43
N GLY A 162 -15.45 7.38 0.57
CA GLY A 162 -16.02 7.80 -0.71
C GLY A 162 -17.48 8.27 -0.69
N ARG A 163 -17.89 8.92 -1.79
CA ARG A 163 -19.26 9.41 -2.03
C ARG A 163 -20.29 8.28 -1.82
N GLY A 164 -21.20 8.47 -0.86
CA GLY A 164 -22.24 7.48 -0.53
C GLY A 164 -21.98 6.69 0.76
N THR A 165 -20.87 6.96 1.45
CA THR A 165 -20.56 6.39 2.77
C THR A 165 -20.91 7.38 3.88
N ILE A 166 -21.42 6.87 5.00
CA ILE A 166 -21.73 7.63 6.21
C ILE A 166 -20.87 7.07 7.34
N SER A 167 -20.17 7.93 8.05
CA SER A 167 -19.26 7.57 9.13
C SER A 167 -19.93 7.77 10.49
N ALA A 168 -20.03 6.71 11.28
CA ALA A 168 -20.22 6.85 12.71
C ALA A 168 -18.87 7.03 13.39
N VAL A 169 -18.68 8.16 14.06
CA VAL A 169 -17.41 8.59 14.63
C VAL A 169 -17.49 8.47 16.14
N TYR A 170 -16.51 7.77 16.70
CA TYR A 170 -16.30 7.59 18.12
C TYR A 170 -14.93 8.15 18.47
N THR A 171 -14.83 8.91 19.55
CA THR A 171 -13.59 9.56 19.97
C THR A 171 -13.10 9.04 21.31
N MET A 172 -11.79 9.13 21.50
CA MET A 172 -11.08 8.79 22.72
C MET A 172 -9.92 9.76 22.93
N PRO A 173 -9.36 9.85 24.15
CA PRO A 173 -8.19 10.71 24.39
C PRO A 173 -7.10 10.45 23.36
N MET A 174 -6.47 11.53 22.87
CA MET A 174 -5.39 11.41 21.89
C MET A 174 -4.25 10.55 22.44
N GLU A 175 -3.85 9.55 21.67
CA GLU A 175 -2.65 8.76 21.95
C GLU A 175 -1.48 9.26 21.10
N ASP A 176 -0.31 9.35 21.72
CA ASP A 176 0.96 9.55 21.04
C ASP A 176 1.20 8.45 19.99
N THR A 177 1.71 8.82 18.80
CA THR A 177 1.81 7.89 17.67
C THR A 177 2.79 6.75 17.92
N GLU A 178 3.92 7.00 18.57
CA GLU A 178 4.88 5.94 18.93
C GLU A 178 4.21 4.93 19.86
N SER A 179 3.61 5.45 20.94
CA SER A 179 2.94 4.64 21.95
C SER A 179 1.79 3.82 21.36
N MET A 180 0.94 4.45 20.55
CA MET A 180 -0.21 3.79 19.91
C MET A 180 0.25 2.75 18.88
N TYR A 181 1.26 3.06 18.06
CA TYR A 181 1.79 2.12 17.08
C TYR A 181 2.42 0.89 17.76
N GLU A 182 3.18 1.08 18.83
CA GLU A 182 3.73 -0.04 19.61
C GLU A 182 2.63 -0.90 20.23
N LYS A 183 1.65 -0.30 20.91
CA LYS A 183 0.52 -1.01 21.53
C LYS A 183 -0.26 -1.81 20.48
N ILE A 184 -0.75 -1.14 19.44
CA ILE A 184 -1.62 -1.76 18.44
C ILE A 184 -0.85 -2.79 17.61
N SER A 185 0.39 -2.52 17.21
CA SER A 185 1.18 -3.53 16.50
C SER A 185 1.49 -4.74 17.38
N ALA A 186 1.72 -4.57 18.69
CA ALA A 186 1.93 -5.70 19.60
C ALA A 186 0.69 -6.57 19.79
N LEU A 187 -0.50 -5.95 19.79
CA LEU A 187 -1.79 -6.66 19.85
C LEU A 187 -2.07 -7.43 18.55
N LEU A 188 -1.89 -6.78 17.40
CA LEU A 188 -2.31 -7.31 16.11
C LEU A 188 -1.27 -8.19 15.43
N LEU A 189 0.02 -7.84 15.51
CA LEU A 189 1.07 -8.52 14.74
C LEU A 189 1.76 -9.62 15.58
N PRO A 190 1.83 -10.86 15.08
CA PRO A 190 2.65 -11.90 15.69
C PRO A 190 4.12 -11.48 15.78
N LYS A 191 4.85 -12.02 16.77
CA LYS A 191 6.28 -11.74 16.97
C LYS A 191 7.11 -12.00 15.71
N VAL A 192 6.81 -13.07 14.96
CA VAL A 192 7.55 -13.40 13.73
C VAL A 192 7.52 -12.27 12.70
N ILE A 193 6.46 -11.46 12.63
CA ILE A 193 6.41 -10.30 11.73
C ILE A 193 7.16 -9.11 12.36
N ARG A 194 6.93 -8.85 13.65
CA ARG A 194 7.55 -7.71 14.36
C ARG A 194 9.05 -7.81 14.57
N GLU A 195 9.59 -9.02 14.63
CA GLU A 195 11.01 -9.29 14.84
C GLU A 195 11.77 -9.55 13.53
N SER A 196 11.08 -9.50 12.38
CA SER A 196 11.67 -9.72 11.04
C SER A 196 12.17 -8.44 10.35
N GLY A 197 12.26 -7.33 11.09
CA GLY A 197 12.80 -6.06 10.63
C GLY A 197 12.10 -5.45 9.41
N GLY A 198 12.89 -4.83 8.52
CA GLY A 198 12.42 -4.29 7.25
C GLY A 198 11.42 -3.14 7.41
N PHE A 199 10.26 -3.27 6.77
CA PHE A 199 9.25 -2.21 6.71
C PHE A 199 8.66 -1.92 8.10
N TYR A 200 8.50 -2.93 8.96
CA TYR A 200 8.02 -2.73 10.33
C TYR A 200 8.95 -1.81 11.12
N ASP A 201 10.26 -1.99 11.02
CA ASP A 201 11.23 -1.16 11.74
C ASP A 201 11.23 0.29 11.25
N ILE A 202 11.07 0.50 9.93
CA ILE A 202 10.92 1.84 9.37
C ILE A 202 9.65 2.50 9.89
N ALA A 203 8.53 1.79 9.91
CA ALA A 203 7.27 2.31 10.47
C ALA A 203 7.42 2.65 11.96
N LYS A 204 8.05 1.77 12.75
CA LYS A 204 8.33 2.01 14.16
C LYS A 204 9.25 3.21 14.39
N ASN A 205 10.21 3.47 13.50
CA ASN A 205 11.07 4.65 13.62
C ASN A 205 10.32 5.92 13.22
N LEU A 206 9.52 5.86 12.15
CA LEU A 206 8.70 6.97 11.70
C LEU A 206 7.63 7.38 12.73
N SER A 207 7.15 6.46 13.57
CA SER A 207 6.15 6.76 14.60
C SER A 207 6.62 7.76 15.67
N LYS A 208 7.94 8.00 15.75
CA LYS A 208 8.57 8.93 16.69
C LYS A 208 8.51 10.39 16.23
N GLU A 209 8.11 10.62 14.98
CA GLU A 209 8.07 11.95 14.39
C GLU A 209 6.79 12.70 14.83
N GLU A 210 6.93 14.00 15.12
CA GLU A 210 5.91 14.91 15.71
C GLU A 210 4.61 15.06 14.87
N LYS A 211 4.60 14.56 13.63
CA LYS A 211 3.46 14.60 12.70
C LYS A 211 3.12 13.24 12.09
N SER A 212 3.69 12.18 12.66
CA SER A 212 3.33 10.84 12.28
C SER A 212 1.93 10.52 12.79
N LYS A 213 1.23 9.66 12.06
CA LYS A 213 -0.10 9.18 12.40
C LYS A 213 -0.21 7.70 12.06
N MET A 214 -0.89 6.97 12.93
CA MET A 214 -1.19 5.56 12.76
C MET A 214 -2.65 5.40 12.35
N THR A 215 -2.88 4.47 11.44
CA THR A 215 -4.22 4.04 11.04
C THR A 215 -4.24 2.52 10.94
N PHE A 216 -5.19 1.88 11.62
CA PHE A 216 -5.55 0.50 11.37
C PHE A 216 -6.92 0.44 10.71
N SER A 217 -7.09 -0.39 9.69
CA SER A 217 -8.36 -0.54 8.99
C SER A 217 -8.74 -2.01 8.76
N ILE A 218 -10.02 -2.31 8.94
CA ILE A 218 -10.68 -3.55 8.54
C ILE A 218 -11.63 -3.22 7.39
N ILE A 219 -11.37 -3.76 6.21
CA ILE A 219 -12.17 -3.51 5.00
C ILE A 219 -12.76 -4.85 4.56
N PRO A 220 -14.08 -5.08 4.72
CA PRO A 220 -14.70 -6.31 4.25
C PRO A 220 -14.62 -6.42 2.73
N LEU A 221 -14.21 -7.60 2.25
CA LEU A 221 -14.32 -8.04 0.86
C LEU A 221 -15.27 -9.24 0.81
N GLU A 222 -15.60 -9.73 -0.40
CA GLU A 222 -16.61 -10.77 -0.60
C GLU A 222 -16.46 -11.98 0.34
N ASN A 223 -15.25 -12.54 0.46
CA ASN A 223 -15.00 -13.78 1.21
C ASN A 223 -13.99 -13.63 2.36
N LYS A 224 -13.48 -12.43 2.62
CA LYS A 224 -12.42 -12.15 3.61
C LYS A 224 -12.35 -10.66 3.87
N SER A 225 -11.73 -10.24 4.96
CA SER A 225 -11.41 -8.83 5.20
C SER A 225 -9.96 -8.51 4.82
N LEU A 226 -9.73 -7.32 4.26
CA LEU A 226 -8.40 -6.72 4.17
C LEU A 226 -8.11 -5.99 5.48
N LEU A 227 -7.04 -6.41 6.15
CA LEU A 227 -6.53 -5.82 7.38
C LEU A 227 -5.28 -5.02 7.03
N GLN A 228 -5.21 -3.77 7.45
CA GLN A 228 -4.08 -2.91 7.12
C GLN A 228 -3.69 -2.04 8.31
N LEU A 229 -2.45 -2.18 8.76
CA LEU A 229 -1.79 -1.28 9.69
C LEU A 229 -0.89 -0.34 8.89
N LYS A 230 -1.23 0.94 8.87
CA LYS A 230 -0.50 1.99 8.15
C LYS A 230 0.05 3.00 9.14
N LEU A 231 1.29 3.39 8.93
CA LEU A 231 1.88 4.56 9.55
C LEU A 231 2.28 5.55 8.47
N SER A 232 1.98 6.83 8.69
CA SER A 232 2.27 7.87 7.71
C SER A 232 2.74 9.15 8.38
N ILE A 233 3.48 9.96 7.63
CA ILE A 233 3.90 11.31 7.99
C ILE A 233 3.64 12.22 6.81
N ASP A 234 3.09 13.40 7.09
CA ASP A 234 2.89 14.45 6.11
C ASP A 234 3.97 15.52 6.27
N TYR A 235 4.57 15.90 5.16
CA TYR A 235 5.52 17.01 5.01
C TYR A 235 4.81 18.17 4.30
N PRO A 236 4.25 19.13 5.06
CA PRO A 236 3.38 20.14 4.48
C PRO A 236 4.13 21.10 3.55
N ASN A 237 3.50 21.46 2.43
CA ASN A 237 4.02 22.45 1.46
C ASN A 237 5.40 22.10 0.85
N MET A 238 5.83 20.84 0.94
CA MET A 238 7.14 20.42 0.44
C MET A 238 7.09 20.00 -1.03
N ALA A 239 5.94 19.57 -1.55
CA ALA A 239 5.83 18.89 -2.86
C ALA A 239 6.38 19.74 -4.00
N SER A 240 6.03 21.02 -4.06
CA SER A 240 6.44 21.94 -5.14
C SER A 240 7.96 22.14 -5.24
N SER A 241 8.70 21.92 -4.15
CA SER A 241 10.18 22.01 -4.12
C SER A 241 10.88 20.75 -4.63
N VAL A 242 10.16 19.62 -4.72
CA VAL A 242 10.75 18.33 -5.09
C VAL A 242 11.01 18.29 -6.59
N LYS A 243 12.30 18.30 -6.95
CA LYS A 243 12.80 18.09 -8.31
C LYS A 243 13.52 16.75 -8.46
N GLU A 244 14.34 16.40 -7.48
CA GLU A 244 14.94 15.08 -7.33
C GLU A 244 14.16 14.32 -6.26
N VAL A 245 13.72 13.11 -6.56
CA VAL A 245 12.94 12.25 -5.68
C VAL A 245 13.88 11.26 -5.03
N SER A 246 13.97 11.31 -3.71
CA SER A 246 14.72 10.37 -2.87
C SER A 246 13.76 9.75 -1.85
N PRO A 247 13.07 8.63 -2.18
CA PRO A 247 11.95 8.15 -1.37
C PRO A 247 12.32 7.83 0.07
N LEU A 248 13.53 7.32 0.31
CA LEU A 248 13.96 6.93 1.66
C LEU A 248 14.28 8.15 2.56
N GLU A 249 14.49 9.35 2.00
CA GLU A 249 14.61 10.57 2.82
C GLU A 249 13.32 10.90 3.55
N PHE A 250 12.19 10.76 2.86
CA PHE A 250 10.88 10.96 3.44
C PHE A 250 10.47 9.81 4.38
N LEU A 251 11.09 8.64 4.24
CA LEU A 251 10.91 7.51 5.15
C LEU A 251 11.95 7.48 6.29
N LYS A 252 12.84 8.47 6.37
CA LYS A 252 13.92 8.57 7.37
C LYS A 252 14.78 7.31 7.45
N ALA A 253 15.11 6.73 6.29
CA ALA A 253 15.87 5.49 6.19
C ALA A 253 17.05 5.64 5.21
N GLU A 254 18.15 4.92 5.49
CA GLU A 254 19.32 4.85 4.59
C GLU A 254 19.23 3.66 3.62
N LYS A 255 18.52 2.61 4.02
CA LYS A 255 18.26 1.40 3.25
C LYS A 255 16.84 0.93 3.47
N LEU A 256 16.29 0.22 2.49
CA LEU A 256 15.02 -0.48 2.61
C LEU A 256 15.29 -1.98 2.46
N GLU A 257 14.87 -2.75 3.46
CA GLU A 257 15.08 -4.20 3.51
C GLU A 257 13.74 -4.91 3.47
N ARG A 258 13.69 -5.98 2.67
CA ARG A 258 12.58 -6.95 2.73
C ARG A 258 12.59 -7.57 4.12
N SER A 259 11.42 -7.75 4.70
CA SER A 259 11.32 -8.44 5.97
C SER A 259 11.80 -9.89 5.86
N ASP A 260 12.51 -10.36 6.88
CA ASP A 260 12.92 -11.76 7.02
C ASP A 260 11.71 -12.73 7.08
N TYR A 261 10.49 -12.21 7.26
CA TYR A 261 9.25 -12.96 7.09
C TYR A 261 9.16 -13.64 5.72
N PHE A 262 9.75 -13.04 4.68
CA PHE A 262 9.77 -13.58 3.33
C PHE A 262 11.05 -14.38 3.00
N SER A 263 11.92 -14.66 3.97
CA SER A 263 13.24 -15.29 3.73
C SER A 263 13.19 -16.75 3.27
N ILE A 264 12.10 -17.46 3.55
CA ILE A 264 11.95 -18.90 3.27
C ILE A 264 11.59 -19.16 1.78
N GLY A 265 11.16 -18.13 1.04
CA GLY A 265 10.71 -18.30 -0.35
C GLY A 265 10.88 -17.06 -1.21
N PHE A 266 10.50 -17.18 -2.48
CA PHE A 266 10.60 -16.10 -3.44
C PHE A 266 9.27 -15.35 -3.58
N TYR A 267 9.19 -14.19 -2.92
CA TYR A 267 8.00 -13.34 -2.82
C TYR A 267 8.29 -11.91 -3.34
N PRO A 268 8.69 -11.73 -4.60
CA PRO A 268 9.18 -10.44 -5.12
C PRO A 268 8.11 -9.34 -5.15
N LEU A 269 6.83 -9.72 -5.07
CA LEU A 269 5.67 -8.82 -5.14
C LEU A 269 5.04 -8.54 -3.77
N ASN A 270 5.60 -9.08 -2.68
CA ASN A 270 5.07 -8.88 -1.34
C ASN A 270 5.76 -7.74 -0.58
N SER A 271 6.89 -7.24 -1.10
CA SER A 271 7.62 -6.08 -0.58
C SER A 271 7.79 -5.05 -1.70
N ILE A 272 7.07 -3.93 -1.63
CA ILE A 272 7.03 -2.95 -2.73
C ILE A 272 7.32 -1.55 -2.21
N LEU A 273 8.13 -0.78 -2.94
CA LEU A 273 8.21 0.67 -2.79
C LEU A 273 7.45 1.34 -3.94
N GLN A 274 6.57 2.27 -3.60
CA GLN A 274 5.78 3.04 -4.56
C GLN A 274 6.04 4.53 -4.39
N VAL A 275 6.14 5.24 -5.50
CA VAL A 275 6.10 6.70 -5.56
C VAL A 275 4.95 7.12 -6.46
N VAL A 276 4.11 8.03 -5.97
CA VAL A 276 3.04 8.65 -6.75
C VAL A 276 3.31 10.13 -6.84
N ILE A 277 3.33 10.68 -8.05
CA ILE A 277 3.47 12.12 -8.30
C ILE A 277 2.17 12.62 -8.91
N LEU A 278 1.58 13.63 -8.28
CA LEU A 278 0.51 14.43 -8.85
C LEU A 278 1.07 15.82 -9.16
N SER A 279 0.90 16.27 -10.39
CA SER A 279 1.41 17.54 -10.88
C SER A 279 0.34 18.28 -11.68
N PRO A 280 0.18 19.60 -11.48
CA PRO A 280 -0.81 20.39 -12.23
C PRO A 280 -0.40 20.55 -13.70
N GLU A 281 0.90 20.54 -13.96
CA GLU A 281 1.48 20.54 -15.30
C GLU A 281 2.14 19.19 -15.60
N SER A 282 2.16 18.80 -16.88
CA SER A 282 2.81 17.56 -17.31
C SER A 282 4.29 17.57 -16.95
N THR A 283 4.76 16.52 -16.28
CA THR A 283 6.17 16.28 -15.99
C THR A 283 6.58 14.90 -16.51
N ASN A 284 7.87 14.58 -16.47
CA ASN A 284 8.41 13.28 -16.87
C ASN A 284 9.46 12.82 -15.87
N VAL A 285 9.65 11.50 -15.79
CA VAL A 285 10.79 10.92 -15.06
C VAL A 285 12.05 11.07 -15.90
N SER A 286 13.16 11.44 -15.27
CA SER A 286 14.49 11.45 -15.87
C SER A 286 15.56 11.03 -14.85
N ASP A 287 16.79 10.83 -15.31
CA ASP A 287 17.97 10.63 -14.45
C ASP A 287 17.80 9.57 -13.36
N VAL A 288 17.14 8.45 -13.70
CA VAL A 288 16.92 7.33 -12.79
C VAL A 288 18.28 6.69 -12.48
N ARG A 289 18.68 6.71 -11.21
CA ARG A 289 19.97 6.15 -10.77
C ARG A 289 19.96 4.63 -10.69
N GLY A 290 18.80 4.04 -10.37
CA GLY A 290 18.58 2.60 -10.34
C GLY A 290 18.25 2.00 -11.70
N ASN A 291 18.07 0.67 -11.72
CA ASN A 291 17.63 -0.06 -12.91
C ASN A 291 16.16 0.28 -13.26
N ILE A 292 15.83 0.25 -14.55
CA ILE A 292 14.44 0.25 -15.04
C ILE A 292 14.14 -1.14 -15.59
N ILE A 293 13.09 -1.78 -15.08
CA ILE A 293 12.72 -3.13 -15.53
C ILE A 293 11.98 -3.02 -16.86
N PRO A 294 12.41 -3.75 -17.92
CA PRO A 294 11.66 -3.81 -19.16
C PRO A 294 10.25 -4.33 -18.93
N THR A 295 9.24 -3.66 -19.48
CA THR A 295 7.84 -4.06 -19.35
C THR A 295 7.24 -4.50 -20.68
N GLN A 296 6.12 -5.22 -20.58
CA GLN A 296 5.21 -5.54 -21.66
C GLN A 296 3.81 -5.05 -21.27
N ILE A 297 3.00 -4.69 -22.27
CA ILE A 297 1.61 -4.31 -22.02
C ILE A 297 0.76 -5.57 -22.00
N THR A 298 -0.03 -5.75 -20.95
CA THR A 298 -1.02 -6.82 -20.84
C THR A 298 -2.27 -6.23 -20.22
N ASP A 299 -3.41 -6.39 -20.89
CA ASP A 299 -4.70 -5.79 -20.50
C ASP A 299 -4.64 -4.28 -20.22
N GLY A 300 -3.79 -3.55 -20.94
CA GLY A 300 -3.64 -2.10 -20.80
C GLY A 300 -2.66 -1.63 -19.72
N GLU A 301 -2.04 -2.54 -18.97
CA GLU A 301 -1.08 -2.21 -17.90
C GLU A 301 0.36 -2.63 -18.24
N LYS A 302 1.35 -1.88 -17.74
CA LYS A 302 2.76 -2.27 -17.85
C LYS A 302 3.12 -3.35 -16.82
N ILE A 303 3.37 -4.56 -17.33
CA ILE A 303 3.83 -5.72 -16.57
C ILE A 303 5.34 -5.93 -16.77
N PRO A 304 6.14 -6.11 -15.70
CA PRO A 304 7.56 -6.48 -15.83
C PRO A 304 7.73 -7.72 -16.71
N LYS A 305 8.77 -7.77 -17.53
CA LYS A 305 9.13 -9.00 -18.26
C LYS A 305 9.90 -9.99 -17.39
N GLU A 306 10.63 -9.47 -16.41
CA GLU A 306 11.50 -10.26 -15.52
C GLU A 306 11.32 -9.79 -14.07
N ILE A 307 10.55 -10.55 -13.28
CA ILE A 307 10.27 -10.21 -11.87
C ILE A 307 11.44 -10.54 -10.92
N THR A 308 12.43 -11.30 -11.38
CA THR A 308 13.65 -11.64 -10.61
C THR A 308 14.66 -10.51 -10.59
N LYS A 309 14.54 -9.54 -11.49
CA LYS A 309 15.39 -8.35 -11.53
C LYS A 309 14.79 -7.25 -10.67
N GLU A 310 15.66 -6.55 -9.94
CA GLU A 310 15.30 -5.34 -9.25
C GLU A 310 15.18 -4.15 -10.20
N GLY A 311 14.38 -3.16 -9.83
CA GLY A 311 14.31 -1.90 -10.56
C GLY A 311 12.94 -1.24 -10.53
N TRP A 312 12.91 -0.05 -11.14
CA TRP A 312 11.74 0.78 -11.30
C TRP A 312 10.88 0.36 -12.49
N ILE A 313 9.58 0.53 -12.32
CA ILE A 313 8.56 0.51 -13.37
C ILE A 313 7.78 1.81 -13.24
N PHE A 314 7.76 2.60 -14.31
CA PHE A 314 7.01 3.85 -14.35
C PHE A 314 5.81 3.72 -15.30
N ASP A 315 4.62 3.98 -14.77
CA ASP A 315 3.37 3.88 -15.52
C ASP A 315 2.36 4.97 -15.11
N PRO A 316 2.10 5.98 -15.96
CA PRO A 316 2.88 6.34 -17.15
C PRO A 316 4.26 6.92 -16.77
N GLU A 317 5.17 7.02 -17.74
CA GLU A 317 6.50 7.64 -17.55
C GLU A 317 6.47 9.18 -17.53
N GLN A 318 5.36 9.77 -17.99
CA GLN A 318 5.13 11.21 -18.06
C GLN A 318 3.64 11.54 -17.96
N GLY A 319 3.33 12.77 -17.56
CA GLY A 319 1.97 13.30 -17.46
C GLY A 319 1.75 14.10 -16.18
N GLY A 320 0.48 14.43 -15.90
CA GLY A 320 0.07 15.05 -14.63
C GLY A 320 -0.01 14.05 -13.46
N LYS A 321 0.01 12.75 -13.74
CA LYS A 321 0.06 11.67 -12.74
C LYS A 321 1.11 10.65 -13.19
N ILE A 322 2.08 10.37 -12.34
CA ILE A 322 3.13 9.37 -12.58
C ILE A 322 3.13 8.41 -11.39
N GLN A 323 3.21 7.10 -11.67
CA GLN A 323 3.43 6.09 -10.65
C GLN A 323 4.73 5.35 -10.92
N GLY A 324 5.66 5.42 -9.98
CA GLY A 324 6.86 4.58 -9.95
C GLY A 324 6.65 3.44 -8.96
N LYS A 325 6.89 2.20 -9.38
CA LYS A 325 6.95 1.02 -8.51
C LYS A 325 8.35 0.43 -8.58
N TYR A 326 9.00 0.27 -7.44
CA TYR A 326 10.27 -0.42 -7.34
C TYR A 326 10.04 -1.84 -6.84
N ILE A 327 10.62 -2.81 -7.55
CA ILE A 327 10.59 -4.23 -7.22
C ILE A 327 11.99 -4.65 -6.83
N PHE A 328 12.11 -5.50 -5.81
CA PHE A 328 13.39 -5.97 -5.28
C PHE A 328 14.00 -7.11 -6.09
N GLY A 329 13.19 -7.85 -6.85
CA GLY A 329 13.63 -9.09 -7.48
C GLY A 329 14.19 -10.07 -6.46
N GLU A 330 15.35 -10.64 -6.77
CA GLU A 330 16.09 -11.56 -5.89
C GLU A 330 16.83 -10.84 -4.75
N ARG A 331 16.97 -9.51 -4.79
CA ARG A 331 17.62 -8.76 -3.71
C ARG A 331 16.75 -8.73 -2.45
N THR A 332 17.41 -8.63 -1.31
CA THR A 332 16.77 -8.46 0.01
C THR A 332 16.87 -7.03 0.53
N SER A 333 17.74 -6.21 -0.05
CA SER A 333 18.04 -4.85 0.43
C SER A 333 18.43 -3.91 -0.71
N ILE A 334 18.00 -2.65 -0.59
CA ILE A 334 18.30 -1.57 -1.52
C ILE A 334 18.69 -0.30 -0.77
N ASN A 335 19.74 0.39 -1.24
CA ASN A 335 20.19 1.64 -0.61
C ASN A 335 19.44 2.85 -1.18
N LYS A 336 19.39 3.92 -0.39
CA LYS A 336 18.77 5.20 -0.73
C LYS A 336 19.19 5.73 -2.10
N ASP A 337 20.48 5.75 -2.43
CA ASP A 337 21.00 6.33 -3.67
C ASP A 337 20.52 5.59 -4.94
N GLU A 338 20.21 4.30 -4.83
CA GLU A 338 19.74 3.47 -5.94
C GLU A 338 18.27 3.73 -6.28
N LEU A 339 17.53 4.40 -5.39
CA LEU A 339 16.11 4.71 -5.54
C LEU A 339 15.85 6.13 -6.06
N VAL A 340 16.90 6.89 -6.35
CA VAL A 340 16.79 8.30 -6.75
C VAL A 340 16.46 8.44 -8.23
N PHE A 341 15.58 9.38 -8.55
CA PHE A 341 15.28 9.82 -9.91
C PHE A 341 14.85 11.30 -9.93
N SER A 342 14.88 11.93 -11.09
CA SER A 342 14.49 13.34 -11.27
C SER A 342 13.12 13.50 -11.91
N LEU A 343 12.50 14.66 -11.69
CA LEU A 343 11.27 15.12 -12.30
C LEU A 343 11.58 16.29 -13.24
N GLY A 344 11.23 16.12 -14.51
CA GLY A 344 11.55 17.07 -15.58
C GLY A 344 12.98 16.89 -16.08
N GLY A 345 13.16 16.92 -17.40
CA GLY A 345 14.45 16.70 -18.03
C GLY A 345 14.30 16.14 -19.45
N ILE A 346 15.42 15.76 -20.08
CA ILE A 346 15.37 15.07 -21.38
C ILE A 346 14.77 13.68 -21.16
N GLU A 347 13.77 13.29 -21.97
CA GLU A 347 13.05 12.01 -21.88
C GLU A 347 14.00 10.81 -21.73
N LEU A 348 13.58 9.81 -20.94
CA LEU A 348 14.22 8.50 -20.89
C LEU A 348 14.25 7.91 -22.31
N ILE A 349 15.43 7.83 -22.92
CA ILE A 349 15.59 7.20 -24.23
C ILE A 349 15.50 5.67 -24.05
N ALA A 350 14.30 5.13 -24.22
CA ALA A 350 14.08 3.75 -24.64
C ALA A 350 13.39 3.75 -26.02
N PRO A 351 13.63 2.78 -26.90
CA PRO A 351 13.51 2.96 -28.35
C PRO A 351 12.07 3.25 -28.78
N LYS A 352 11.93 4.32 -29.57
CA LYS A 352 10.75 4.71 -30.35
C LYS A 352 10.04 3.49 -30.93
N ASN A 353 8.80 3.24 -30.51
CA ASN A 353 7.80 2.56 -31.33
C ASN A 353 6.44 3.25 -31.15
N ILE A 354 6.21 4.20 -32.05
CA ILE A 354 4.97 4.48 -32.79
C ILE A 354 3.64 4.27 -32.03
N GLY A 355 3.14 5.39 -31.48
CA GLY A 355 1.85 5.98 -31.85
C GLY A 355 0.57 5.20 -31.59
N THR A 356 -0.19 5.65 -30.60
CA THR A 356 -1.66 5.72 -30.69
C THR A 356 -2.16 6.88 -29.84
N SER A 357 -2.97 7.74 -30.47
CA SER A 357 -3.81 8.75 -29.81
C SER A 357 -4.75 8.07 -28.82
N PHE A 358 -4.78 8.54 -27.58
CA PHE A 358 -5.82 8.15 -26.63
C PHE A 358 -7.06 8.98 -26.88
N ASP A 359 -8.14 8.31 -27.25
CA ASP A 359 -9.48 8.85 -27.35
C ASP A 359 -10.08 8.94 -25.94
N GLU A 360 -10.66 10.10 -25.61
CA GLU A 360 -11.36 10.33 -24.35
C GLU A 360 -12.65 9.50 -24.33
N SER A 361 -12.64 8.37 -23.63
CA SER A 361 -13.78 7.83 -22.87
C SER A 361 -13.58 6.35 -22.55
N THR A 362 -13.06 6.04 -21.37
CA THR A 362 -13.45 4.79 -20.68
C THR A 362 -13.30 4.99 -19.19
N ILE A 363 -14.43 5.00 -18.48
CA ILE A 363 -14.49 4.85 -17.03
C ILE A 363 -14.06 3.40 -16.75
N ILE A 364 -12.80 3.21 -16.37
CA ILE A 364 -12.31 1.96 -15.82
C ILE A 364 -12.05 2.21 -14.34
N VAL A 365 -12.82 1.53 -13.52
CA VAL A 365 -12.77 1.57 -12.05
C VAL A 365 -11.47 0.89 -11.63
N ILE A 366 -10.45 1.68 -11.29
CA ILE A 366 -9.24 1.18 -10.62
C ILE A 366 -9.48 1.31 -9.12
N ILE A 367 -9.32 0.18 -8.42
CA ILE A 367 -9.57 0.02 -6.99
C ILE A 367 -8.25 0.25 -6.25
N ILE A 368 -7.91 1.49 -5.89
CA ILE A 368 -6.71 1.74 -5.08
C ILE A 368 -7.04 1.65 -3.58
N THR A 369 -6.88 0.44 -3.07
CA THR A 369 -6.62 0.06 -1.66
C THR A 369 -6.39 -1.46 -1.59
N VAL A 370 -6.69 -2.18 -2.69
CA VAL A 370 -6.35 -3.59 -2.91
C VAL A 370 -5.05 -3.75 -3.72
N ILE A 371 -4.26 -2.68 -3.93
CA ILE A 371 -3.18 -2.67 -4.95
C ILE A 371 -2.20 -3.80 -4.76
N ALA A 372 -1.67 -4.08 -3.57
CA ALA A 372 -0.59 -5.06 -3.52
C ALA A 372 -1.12 -6.50 -3.69
N ILE A 373 -2.30 -6.86 -3.16
CA ILE A 373 -2.87 -8.23 -3.34
C ILE A 373 -3.37 -8.39 -4.78
N ALA A 374 -4.05 -7.38 -5.33
CA ALA A 374 -4.51 -7.40 -6.71
C ALA A 374 -3.34 -7.33 -7.70
N ALA A 375 -2.33 -6.49 -7.48
CA ALA A 375 -1.14 -6.40 -8.35
C ALA A 375 -0.31 -7.68 -8.28
N ALA A 376 -0.14 -8.31 -7.11
CA ALA A 376 0.52 -9.62 -7.03
C ALA A 376 -0.25 -10.67 -7.84
N VAL A 377 -1.57 -10.75 -7.67
CA VAL A 377 -2.43 -11.69 -8.42
C VAL A 377 -2.52 -11.37 -9.92
N PHE A 378 -2.49 -10.08 -10.30
CA PHE A 378 -2.63 -9.62 -11.68
C PHE A 378 -1.32 -9.70 -12.46
N TYR A 379 -0.18 -9.27 -11.88
CA TYR A 379 1.13 -9.50 -12.49
C TYR A 379 1.33 -10.99 -12.77
N LEU A 380 0.92 -11.87 -11.85
CA LEU A 380 0.94 -13.32 -12.06
C LEU A 380 0.03 -13.83 -13.18
N LYS A 381 -1.12 -13.19 -13.46
CA LYS A 381 -1.94 -13.55 -14.63
C LYS A 381 -1.21 -13.29 -15.94
N GLY A 382 -0.38 -12.25 -16.01
CA GLY A 382 0.45 -11.95 -17.17
C GLY A 382 1.63 -12.89 -17.39
N TYR A 383 1.99 -13.71 -16.38
CA TYR A 383 3.06 -14.71 -16.45
C TYR A 383 2.56 -16.14 -16.66
N LYS A 384 1.24 -16.37 -16.81
CA LYS A 384 0.66 -17.70 -17.09
C LYS A 384 0.62 -18.04 -18.57
#